data_AF-A0A3Q0GC90-F1
#
_entry.id   AF-A0A3Q0GC90-F1
#
_cell.length_a   1.000
_cell.length_b   1.000
_cell.length_c   1.000
_cell.angle_alpha   90.00
_cell.angle_beta   90.00
_cell.angle_gamma   90.00
#
_symmetry.space_group_name_H-M   'P 1'
#
loop_
_entity.id
_entity.type
_entity.pdbx_description
1 polymer ?
#
loop_
_entity_poly.entity_id
_entity_poly.type
_entity_poly.pdbx_seq_one_letter_code
_entity_poly.pdbx_strand_id
1 'polypeptide(L)'
;MSAGFDHLALEEIKKRGIRVGYIPDILTDATAELTVALLLATCRRLPESVEEVKNGGWTTWKPFWMCGYGLSDSTVGIIGLGRIVPLTRLAEESDFVVVTCSLTPDTAGLCNKDFFGKMKKTSVFINTSRGAVVNQEDLYQALVSGQIAAAGLDVTTPEPLPTEHPLLSLKNCVILPHIGSATYATRSTMSVLAVNNLLAGLKGESMPSELHL
;
A
#
# COMPACT_ATOMS: atom_id res chain seq x y z
N MET A 1 -6.64 3.45 15.81
CA MET A 1 -7.89 2.96 15.20
C MET A 1 -7.54 2.37 13.85
N SER A 2 -7.35 1.06 13.75
CA SER A 2 -6.86 0.42 12.53
C SER A 2 -7.26 -1.06 12.47
N ALA A 3 -7.18 -1.65 11.26
CA ALA A 3 -7.23 -3.10 11.07
C ALA A 3 -5.87 -3.75 11.41
N GLY A 4 -4.76 -3.18 10.94
CA GLY A 4 -3.44 -3.71 11.29
C GLY A 4 -3.05 -3.37 12.72
N PHE A 5 -2.39 -4.32 13.38
CA PHE A 5 -2.06 -4.32 14.81
C PHE A 5 -0.55 -4.51 15.07
N ASP A 6 0.27 -4.34 14.04
CA ASP A 6 1.75 -4.45 14.05
C ASP A 6 2.43 -3.44 15.00
N HIS A 7 1.73 -2.38 15.38
CA HIS A 7 2.17 -1.38 16.35
C HIS A 7 1.91 -1.76 17.81
N LEU A 8 1.29 -2.91 18.07
CA LEU A 8 0.97 -3.40 19.41
C LEU A 8 1.95 -4.52 19.81
N ALA A 9 2.47 -4.46 21.05
CA ALA A 9 3.28 -5.53 21.64
C ALA A 9 2.39 -6.68 22.13
N LEU A 10 1.87 -7.49 21.19
CA LEU A 10 0.83 -8.49 21.46
C LEU A 10 1.21 -9.49 22.56
N GLU A 11 2.45 -9.97 22.60
CA GLU A 11 2.91 -10.91 23.64
C GLU A 11 2.84 -10.31 25.06
N GLU A 12 3.23 -9.04 25.21
CA GLU A 12 3.16 -8.34 26.50
C GLU A 12 1.72 -8.02 26.91
N ILE A 13 0.87 -7.67 25.93
CA ILE A 13 -0.57 -7.44 26.14
C ILE A 13 -1.26 -8.73 26.60
N LYS A 14 -0.99 -9.84 25.91
CA LYS A 14 -1.51 -11.18 26.24
C LYS A 14 -1.10 -11.61 27.64
N LYS A 15 0.19 -11.47 27.97
CA LYS A 15 0.75 -11.78 29.30
C LYS A 15 0.06 -11.01 30.43
N ARG A 16 -0.43 -9.80 30.16
CA ARG A 16 -1.13 -8.94 31.12
C ARG A 16 -2.64 -9.13 31.14
N GLY A 17 -3.19 -10.01 30.30
CA GLY A 17 -4.62 -10.24 30.18
C GLY A 17 -5.40 -9.02 29.65
N ILE A 18 -4.73 -8.15 28.89
CA ILE A 18 -5.35 -6.94 28.31
C ILE A 18 -6.08 -7.35 27.03
N ARG A 19 -7.38 -7.03 26.95
CA ARG A 19 -8.19 -7.26 25.74
C ARG A 19 -7.87 -6.22 24.68
N VAL A 20 -7.94 -6.60 23.40
CA VAL A 20 -7.62 -5.72 22.27
C VAL A 20 -8.80 -5.63 21.33
N GLY A 21 -9.29 -4.40 21.12
CA GLY A 21 -10.22 -4.10 20.04
C GLY A 21 -9.48 -3.64 18.79
N TYR A 22 -9.90 -4.12 17.63
CA TYR A 22 -9.37 -3.70 16.33
C TYR A 22 -10.52 -3.48 15.32
N ILE A 23 -10.19 -2.95 14.14
CA ILE A 23 -11.19 -2.50 13.16
C ILE A 23 -11.03 -3.23 11.82
N PRO A 24 -11.38 -4.52 11.74
CA PRO A 24 -11.47 -5.24 10.48
C PRO A 24 -12.69 -4.77 9.67
N ASP A 25 -12.74 -5.16 8.40
CA ASP A 25 -13.89 -5.11 7.48
C ASP A 25 -14.44 -3.73 7.10
N ILE A 26 -14.62 -2.81 8.06
CA ILE A 26 -15.24 -1.49 7.87
C ILE A 26 -14.48 -0.62 6.85
N LEU A 27 -13.17 -0.81 6.77
CA LEU A 27 -12.29 -0.02 5.91
C LEU A 27 -11.91 -0.72 4.60
N THR A 28 -12.42 -1.93 4.35
CA THR A 28 -12.02 -2.77 3.22
C THR A 28 -12.31 -2.08 1.89
N ASP A 29 -13.53 -1.61 1.69
CA ASP A 29 -13.95 -0.99 0.43
C ASP A 29 -13.18 0.31 0.16
N ALA A 30 -13.11 1.22 1.13
CA ALA A 30 -12.36 2.47 0.99
C ALA A 30 -10.86 2.23 0.71
N THR A 31 -10.25 1.23 1.37
CA THR A 31 -8.84 0.90 1.15
C THR A 31 -8.62 0.28 -0.23
N ALA A 32 -9.55 -0.56 -0.70
CA ALA A 32 -9.50 -1.13 -2.05
C ALA A 32 -9.69 -0.05 -3.13
N GLU A 33 -10.64 0.88 -2.93
CA GLU A 33 -10.86 2.04 -3.79
C GLU A 33 -9.58 2.87 -3.93
N LEU A 34 -8.91 3.20 -2.82
CA LEU A 34 -7.65 3.94 -2.88
C LEU A 34 -6.55 3.12 -3.57
N THR A 35 -6.46 1.82 -3.30
CA THR A 35 -5.43 0.95 -3.92
C THR A 35 -5.56 0.97 -5.45
N VAL A 36 -6.79 0.90 -5.97
CA VAL A 36 -7.07 1.02 -7.41
C VAL A 36 -6.80 2.43 -7.92
N ALA A 37 -7.19 3.46 -7.17
CA ALA A 37 -6.92 4.86 -7.54
C ALA A 37 -5.41 5.14 -7.65
N LEU A 38 -4.61 4.66 -6.69
CA LEU A 38 -3.16 4.76 -6.69
C LEU A 38 -2.55 3.98 -7.87
N LEU A 39 -3.01 2.75 -8.11
CA LEU A 39 -2.59 1.96 -9.27
C LEU A 39 -2.82 2.73 -10.57
N LEU A 40 -4.03 3.25 -10.77
CA LEU A 40 -4.40 3.97 -11.98
C LEU A 40 -3.63 5.28 -12.12
N ALA A 41 -3.47 6.03 -11.02
CA ALA A 41 -2.70 7.28 -11.02
C ALA A 41 -1.23 7.04 -11.42
N THR A 42 -0.62 5.99 -10.90
CA THR A 42 0.75 5.60 -11.21
C THR A 42 0.89 5.09 -12.64
N CYS A 43 0.11 4.08 -13.04
CA CYS A 43 0.31 3.43 -14.35
C CYS A 43 -0.09 4.32 -15.53
N ARG A 44 -1.01 5.27 -15.31
CA ARG A 44 -1.44 6.26 -16.31
C ARG A 44 -0.72 7.60 -16.17
N ARG A 45 0.29 7.70 -15.29
CA ARG A 45 1.19 8.85 -15.15
C ARG A 45 0.44 10.16 -14.87
N LEU A 46 -0.59 10.10 -14.02
CA LEU A 46 -1.42 11.26 -13.70
C LEU A 46 -0.62 12.40 -13.06
N PRO A 47 0.25 12.17 -12.06
CA PRO A 47 1.01 13.26 -11.43
C PRO A 47 1.90 14.03 -12.43
N GLU A 48 2.65 13.31 -13.26
CA GLU A 48 3.47 13.92 -14.32
C GLU A 48 2.59 14.70 -15.31
N SER A 49 1.47 14.12 -15.73
CA SER A 49 0.55 14.75 -16.68
C SER A 49 -0.07 16.04 -16.11
N VAL A 50 -0.43 16.05 -14.82
CA VAL A 50 -0.95 17.22 -14.12
C VAL A 50 0.13 18.32 -14.05
N GLU A 51 1.37 17.94 -13.77
CA GLU A 51 2.49 18.89 -13.69
C GLU A 51 2.79 19.55 -15.04
N GLU A 52 2.76 18.79 -16.15
CA GLU A 52 2.96 19.34 -17.50
C GLU A 52 1.87 20.37 -17.87
N VAL A 53 0.63 20.17 -17.43
CA VAL A 53 -0.44 21.15 -17.64
C VAL A 53 -0.18 22.42 -16.81
N LYS A 54 0.22 22.28 -15.55
CA LYS A 54 0.48 23.42 -14.65
C LYS A 54 1.69 24.25 -15.08
N ASN A 55 2.73 23.60 -15.60
CA ASN A 55 3.98 24.26 -15.98
C ASN A 55 4.03 24.70 -17.44
N GLY A 56 2.94 24.55 -18.19
CA GLY A 56 2.85 24.95 -19.60
C GLY A 56 3.60 24.02 -20.58
N GLY A 57 3.98 22.81 -20.15
CA GLY A 57 4.57 21.78 -21.02
C GLY A 57 3.56 21.21 -22.02
N TRP A 58 2.27 21.30 -21.71
CA TRP A 58 1.20 20.96 -22.66
C TRP A 58 1.03 22.03 -23.73
N THR A 59 1.37 21.70 -24.98
CA THR A 59 1.18 22.58 -26.14
C THR A 59 0.01 22.17 -27.02
N THR A 60 -0.13 20.88 -27.31
CA THR A 60 -1.18 20.29 -28.13
C THR A 60 -1.29 18.79 -27.82
N TRP A 61 -2.30 18.12 -28.38
CA TRP A 61 -2.38 16.67 -28.35
C TRP A 61 -1.22 16.03 -29.14
N LYS A 62 -0.58 15.03 -28.55
CA LYS A 62 0.57 14.32 -29.14
C LYS A 62 0.34 12.80 -29.03
N PRO A 63 0.49 12.02 -30.10
CA PRO A 63 0.09 10.60 -30.14
C PRO A 63 0.88 9.69 -29.18
N PHE A 64 2.13 10.02 -28.87
CA PHE A 64 3.02 9.19 -28.05
C PHE A 64 3.49 9.87 -26.76
N TRP A 65 2.88 11.00 -26.38
CA TRP A 65 3.27 11.74 -25.19
C TRP A 65 2.43 11.30 -23.98
N MET A 66 3.09 11.09 -22.84
CA MET A 66 2.47 10.60 -21.59
C MET A 66 1.71 9.26 -21.72
N CYS A 67 2.11 8.40 -22.66
CA CYS A 67 1.64 7.02 -22.68
C CYS A 67 2.05 6.30 -21.39
N GLY A 68 1.13 5.49 -20.86
CA GLY A 68 1.32 4.67 -19.66
C GLY A 68 1.03 3.20 -19.94
N TYR A 69 0.87 2.41 -18.88
CA TYR A 69 0.63 0.96 -18.95
C TYR A 69 -0.85 0.65 -18.74
N GLY A 70 -1.46 -0.07 -19.68
CA GLY A 70 -2.88 -0.41 -19.67
C GLY A 70 -3.18 -1.69 -18.87
N LEU A 71 -4.39 -1.80 -18.34
CA LEU A 71 -4.87 -2.98 -17.60
C LEU A 71 -5.48 -4.06 -18.50
N SER A 72 -5.88 -3.72 -19.72
CA SER A 72 -6.44 -4.67 -20.68
C SER A 72 -5.41 -5.77 -20.99
N ASP A 73 -5.86 -7.03 -20.96
CA ASP A 73 -5.04 -8.23 -21.20
C ASP A 73 -3.81 -8.36 -20.27
N SER A 74 -3.81 -7.66 -19.13
CA SER A 74 -2.72 -7.68 -18.16
C SER A 74 -2.86 -8.77 -17.11
N THR A 75 -1.75 -9.16 -16.51
CA THR A 75 -1.69 -10.03 -15.34
C THR A 75 -1.49 -9.20 -14.07
N VAL A 76 -2.40 -9.35 -13.09
CA VAL A 76 -2.31 -8.67 -11.78
C VAL A 76 -1.98 -9.68 -10.69
N GLY A 77 -0.81 -9.52 -10.06
CA GLY A 77 -0.38 -10.29 -8.91
C GLY A 77 -0.72 -9.58 -7.61
N ILE A 78 -1.43 -10.24 -6.71
CA ILE A 78 -1.81 -9.67 -5.40
C ILE A 78 -1.11 -10.44 -4.28
N ILE A 79 -0.28 -9.75 -3.51
CA ILE A 79 0.34 -10.27 -2.29
C ILE A 79 -0.58 -9.96 -1.12
N GLY A 80 -1.24 -10.99 -0.57
CA GLY A 80 -2.18 -10.83 0.56
C GLY A 80 -3.47 -11.65 0.45
N LEU A 81 -3.74 -12.29 -0.70
CA LEU A 81 -4.90 -13.17 -0.91
C LEU A 81 -4.59 -14.65 -0.57
N GLY A 82 -3.91 -14.91 0.55
CA GLY A 82 -3.50 -16.27 0.95
C GLY A 82 -2.40 -16.89 0.05
N ARG A 83 -2.00 -18.14 0.34
CA ARG A 83 -0.91 -18.85 -0.37
C ARG A 83 -1.42 -19.55 -1.65
N ILE A 84 -1.90 -18.78 -2.61
CA ILE A 84 -2.43 -19.34 -3.88
C ILE A 84 -1.31 -19.55 -4.92
N VAL A 85 -0.27 -18.71 -4.92
CA VAL A 85 0.82 -18.73 -5.91
C VAL A 85 2.18 -18.47 -5.23
N PRO A 86 3.27 -19.14 -5.63
CA PRO A 86 4.62 -18.81 -5.18
C PRO A 86 5.02 -17.37 -5.53
N LEU A 87 5.67 -16.65 -4.59
CA LEU A 87 6.05 -15.25 -4.75
C LEU A 87 6.93 -15.00 -5.99
N THR A 88 7.86 -15.92 -6.29
CA THR A 88 8.70 -15.89 -7.50
C THR A 88 7.86 -15.82 -8.76
N ARG A 89 6.89 -16.72 -8.91
CA ARG A 89 6.00 -16.78 -10.07
C ARG A 89 5.14 -15.52 -10.18
N LEU A 90 4.65 -15.02 -9.05
CA LEU A 90 3.90 -13.77 -9.01
C LEU A 90 4.74 -12.61 -9.55
N ALA A 91 5.99 -12.46 -9.13
CA ALA A 91 6.89 -11.41 -9.61
C ALA A 91 7.16 -11.53 -11.12
N GLU A 92 7.44 -12.74 -11.61
CA GLU A 92 7.81 -12.99 -13.01
C GLU A 92 6.64 -12.82 -13.99
N GLU A 93 5.43 -13.21 -13.59
CA GLU A 93 4.25 -13.23 -14.48
C GLU A 93 3.44 -11.94 -14.46
N SER A 94 3.54 -11.11 -13.42
CA SER A 94 2.67 -9.94 -13.24
C SER A 94 3.14 -8.70 -14.01
N ASP A 95 2.18 -8.02 -14.65
CA ASP A 95 2.36 -6.66 -15.17
C ASP A 95 2.05 -5.62 -14.09
N PHE A 96 1.21 -5.98 -13.13
CA PHE A 96 0.90 -5.15 -11.95
C PHE A 96 1.05 -6.00 -10.70
N VAL A 97 1.83 -5.51 -9.73
CA VAL A 97 1.96 -6.15 -8.41
C VAL A 97 1.30 -5.25 -7.39
N VAL A 98 0.38 -5.79 -6.60
CA VAL A 98 -0.33 -5.07 -5.53
C VAL A 98 -0.10 -5.77 -4.20
N VAL A 99 0.38 -5.02 -3.20
CA VAL A 99 0.72 -5.53 -1.87
C VAL A 99 -0.31 -5.06 -0.84
N THR A 100 -1.06 -6.01 -0.30
CA THR A 100 -2.14 -5.81 0.69
C THR A 100 -2.02 -6.75 1.90
N CYS A 101 -0.87 -7.40 2.10
CA CYS A 101 -0.65 -8.33 3.20
C CYS A 101 -0.41 -7.61 4.55
N SER A 102 -0.64 -8.30 5.67
CA SER A 102 -0.22 -7.79 6.98
C SER A 102 1.31 -7.71 7.10
N LEU A 103 1.81 -6.81 7.95
CA LEU A 103 3.22 -6.82 8.36
C LEU A 103 3.41 -7.86 9.46
N THR A 104 4.24 -8.87 9.17
CA THR A 104 4.66 -9.92 10.08
C THR A 104 6.17 -10.14 9.92
N PRO A 105 6.83 -10.93 10.78
CA PRO A 105 8.23 -11.31 10.55
C PRO A 105 8.48 -11.94 9.18
N ASP A 106 7.51 -12.66 8.62
CA ASP A 106 7.62 -13.31 7.32
C ASP A 106 7.44 -12.34 6.13
N THR A 107 6.78 -11.19 6.33
CA THR A 107 6.53 -10.21 5.26
C THR A 107 7.43 -8.97 5.37
N ALA A 108 8.18 -8.80 6.47
CA ALA A 108 9.13 -7.72 6.62
C ALA A 108 10.26 -7.85 5.58
N GLY A 109 10.45 -6.80 4.78
CA GLY A 109 11.44 -6.80 3.69
C GLY A 109 11.16 -7.82 2.58
N LEU A 110 9.92 -8.30 2.45
CA LEU A 110 9.50 -9.25 1.41
C LEU A 110 9.79 -8.71 0.00
N CYS A 111 9.50 -7.43 -0.22
CA CYS A 111 9.72 -6.75 -1.49
C CYS A 111 11.12 -6.09 -1.46
N ASN A 112 12.13 -6.87 -1.79
CA ASN A 112 13.55 -6.48 -1.79
C ASN A 112 14.15 -6.57 -3.20
N LYS A 113 15.47 -6.38 -3.32
CA LYS A 113 16.23 -6.45 -4.58
C LYS A 113 15.94 -7.71 -5.39
N ASP A 114 15.88 -8.87 -4.74
CA ASP A 114 15.64 -10.15 -5.43
C ASP A 114 14.21 -10.27 -5.92
N PHE A 115 13.25 -9.63 -5.25
CA PHE A 115 11.87 -9.53 -5.71
C PHE A 115 11.77 -8.62 -6.94
N PHE A 116 12.28 -7.39 -6.84
CA PHE A 116 12.26 -6.43 -7.95
C PHE A 116 13.06 -6.91 -9.18
N GLY A 117 14.16 -7.64 -8.96
CA GLY A 117 14.96 -8.23 -10.03
C GLY A 117 14.22 -9.28 -10.87
N LYS A 118 13.16 -9.88 -10.33
CA LYS A 118 12.30 -10.85 -11.04
C LYS A 118 11.10 -10.21 -11.72
N MET A 119 10.75 -8.99 -11.32
CA MET A 119 9.64 -8.25 -11.93
C MET A 119 9.98 -7.85 -13.36
N LYS A 120 8.95 -7.77 -14.21
CA LYS A 120 9.08 -7.28 -15.59
C LYS A 120 9.51 -5.81 -15.59
N LYS A 121 10.34 -5.40 -16.56
CA LYS A 121 10.73 -3.98 -16.73
C LYS A 121 9.54 -3.04 -16.97
N THR A 122 8.45 -3.56 -17.53
CA THR A 122 7.20 -2.83 -17.78
C THR A 122 6.23 -2.86 -16.60
N SER A 123 6.57 -3.56 -15.51
CA SER A 123 5.62 -3.76 -14.41
C SER A 123 5.50 -2.55 -13.52
N VAL A 124 4.31 -2.39 -12.92
CA VAL A 124 4.02 -1.36 -11.92
C VAL A 124 3.81 -2.00 -10.55
N PHE A 125 4.48 -1.46 -9.53
CA PHE A 125 4.43 -1.95 -8.16
C PHE A 125 3.58 -1.04 -7.27
N ILE A 126 2.61 -1.59 -6.54
CA ILE A 126 1.71 -0.84 -5.66
C ILE A 126 1.76 -1.41 -4.24
N ASN A 127 1.97 -0.57 -3.24
CA ASN A 127 1.93 -0.97 -1.84
C ASN A 127 0.95 -0.12 -1.01
N THR A 128 -0.07 -0.76 -0.47
CA THR A 128 -1.05 -0.18 0.47
C THR A 128 -1.11 -0.96 1.79
N SER A 129 -0.06 -1.74 2.08
CA SER A 129 0.05 -2.56 3.30
C SER A 129 0.76 -1.84 4.46
N ARG A 130 2.07 -1.99 4.56
CA ARG A 130 3.00 -1.28 5.45
C ARG A 130 4.30 -0.97 4.73
N GLY A 131 4.97 0.11 5.11
CA GLY A 131 6.25 0.47 4.52
C GLY A 131 7.32 -0.61 4.74
N ALA A 132 7.37 -1.22 5.92
CA ALA A 132 8.38 -2.23 6.27
C ALA A 132 8.29 -3.55 5.47
N VAL A 133 7.24 -3.75 4.66
CA VAL A 133 7.17 -4.85 3.70
C VAL A 133 8.14 -4.63 2.52
N VAL A 134 8.53 -3.37 2.29
CA VAL A 134 9.36 -2.94 1.18
C VAL A 134 10.73 -2.50 1.68
N ASN A 135 11.79 -3.02 1.06
CA ASN A 135 13.09 -2.36 1.17
C ASN A 135 13.09 -1.13 0.25
N GLN A 136 12.96 0.06 0.85
CA GLN A 136 12.86 1.31 0.09
C GLN A 136 14.12 1.67 -0.71
N GLU A 137 15.30 1.26 -0.25
CA GLU A 137 16.54 1.47 -1.00
C GLU A 137 16.55 0.59 -2.26
N ASP A 138 16.18 -0.69 -2.13
CA ASP A 138 16.09 -1.58 -3.28
C ASP A 138 15.02 -1.12 -4.28
N LEU A 139 13.89 -0.59 -3.79
CA LEU A 139 12.85 0.01 -4.64
C LEU A 139 13.39 1.24 -5.38
N TYR A 140 14.09 2.14 -4.70
CA TYR A 140 14.72 3.30 -5.33
C TYR A 140 15.67 2.88 -6.45
N GLN A 141 16.55 1.92 -6.19
CA GLN A 141 17.47 1.40 -7.20
C GLN A 141 16.74 0.74 -8.38
N ALA A 142 15.67 -0.02 -8.11
CA ALA A 142 14.87 -0.65 -9.16
C ALA A 142 14.20 0.37 -10.08
N LEU A 143 13.73 1.50 -9.53
CA LEU A 143 13.11 2.58 -10.29
C LEU A 143 14.15 3.38 -11.11
N VAL A 144 15.29 3.72 -10.50
CA VAL A 144 16.34 4.51 -11.17
C VAL A 144 17.02 3.72 -12.29
N SER A 145 17.23 2.41 -12.09
CA SER A 145 17.84 1.54 -13.10
C SER A 145 16.88 1.11 -14.22
N GLY A 146 15.57 1.38 -14.08
CA GLY A 146 14.55 0.90 -15.00
C GLY A 146 14.30 -0.61 -14.92
N GLN A 147 14.58 -1.23 -13.76
CA GLN A 147 14.25 -2.62 -13.48
C GLN A 147 12.73 -2.84 -13.40
N ILE A 148 11.99 -1.83 -12.92
CA ILE A 148 10.53 -1.77 -12.99
C ILE A 148 10.11 -0.40 -13.55
N ALA A 149 8.88 -0.30 -14.05
CA ALA A 149 8.43 0.90 -14.73
C ALA A 149 8.10 2.04 -13.77
N ALA A 150 7.34 1.75 -12.72
CA ALA A 150 6.86 2.75 -11.77
C ALA A 150 6.41 2.09 -10.45
N ALA A 151 6.28 2.91 -9.40
CA ALA A 151 5.73 2.49 -8.12
C ALA A 151 4.71 3.48 -7.55
N GLY A 152 3.73 2.97 -6.83
CA GLY A 152 2.76 3.72 -6.04
C GLY A 152 2.76 3.24 -4.59
N LEU A 153 2.98 4.12 -3.62
CA LEU A 153 3.05 3.80 -2.20
C LEU A 153 2.03 4.64 -1.43
N ASP A 154 1.12 4.01 -0.69
CA ASP A 154 0.34 4.72 0.36
C ASP A 154 1.04 4.68 1.72
N VAL A 155 2.10 3.88 1.85
CA VAL A 155 2.78 3.60 3.12
C VAL A 155 4.30 3.65 2.93
N THR A 156 5.02 4.13 3.94
CA THR A 156 6.48 4.33 3.89
C THR A 156 7.17 3.93 5.20
N THR A 157 8.50 3.98 5.22
CA THR A 157 9.32 3.78 6.41
C THR A 157 10.45 4.82 6.43
N PRO A 158 10.48 5.75 7.40
CA PRO A 158 9.43 6.02 8.39
C PRO A 158 8.19 6.67 7.77
N GLU A 159 7.16 6.90 8.60
CA GLU A 159 6.04 7.79 8.30
C GLU A 159 6.02 8.93 9.35
N PRO A 160 6.09 10.22 8.95
CA PRO A 160 6.18 10.71 7.57
C PRO A 160 7.55 10.40 6.92
N LEU A 161 7.54 10.22 5.60
CA LEU A 161 8.78 10.14 4.83
C LEU A 161 9.47 11.52 4.81
N PRO A 162 10.79 11.62 5.07
CA PRO A 162 11.50 12.90 4.95
C PRO A 162 11.35 13.52 3.56
N THR A 163 11.20 14.84 3.48
CA THR A 163 10.98 15.55 2.20
C THR A 163 12.17 15.48 1.25
N GLU A 164 13.36 15.23 1.78
CA GLU A 164 14.61 15.07 1.04
C GLU A 164 14.84 13.61 0.63
N HIS A 165 13.92 12.70 0.95
CA HIS A 165 14.08 11.28 0.67
C HIS A 165 14.17 11.04 -0.85
N PRO A 166 15.15 10.24 -1.34
CA PRO A 166 15.40 10.09 -2.78
C PRO A 166 14.19 9.67 -3.62
N LEU A 167 13.30 8.84 -3.07
CA LEU A 167 12.06 8.43 -3.76
C LEU A 167 11.17 9.61 -4.18
N LEU A 168 11.15 10.72 -3.43
CA LEU A 168 10.34 11.90 -3.75
C LEU A 168 10.90 12.69 -4.95
N SER A 169 12.14 12.42 -5.36
CA SER A 169 12.73 13.02 -6.56
C SER A 169 12.37 12.29 -7.86
N LEU A 170 11.78 11.09 -7.76
CA LEU A 170 11.51 10.22 -8.90
C LEU A 170 10.12 10.50 -9.50
N LYS A 171 10.08 10.83 -10.80
CA LYS A 171 8.83 11.08 -11.53
C LYS A 171 7.94 9.83 -11.68
N ASN A 172 8.54 8.65 -11.64
CA ASN A 172 7.85 7.35 -11.72
C ASN A 172 7.57 6.73 -10.35
N CYS A 173 7.61 7.52 -9.27
CA CYS A 173 7.20 7.11 -7.93
C CYS A 173 6.09 8.03 -7.43
N VAL A 174 4.93 7.46 -7.08
CA VAL A 174 3.80 8.19 -6.49
C VAL A 174 3.71 7.80 -5.02
N ILE A 175 3.74 8.77 -4.12
CA ILE A 175 3.66 8.52 -2.68
C ILE A 175 2.47 9.31 -2.10
N LEU A 176 1.59 8.59 -1.38
CA LEU A 176 0.45 9.14 -0.66
C LEU A 176 0.72 9.04 0.86
N PRO A 177 0.14 9.93 1.68
CA PRO A 177 0.42 9.99 3.11
C PRO A 177 -0.53 9.11 3.93
N HIS A 178 -0.57 7.80 3.66
CA HIS A 178 -1.35 6.80 4.40
C HIS A 178 -2.84 7.15 4.50
N ILE A 179 -3.47 7.32 3.34
CA ILE A 179 -4.87 7.74 3.21
C ILE A 179 -5.82 6.59 2.84
N GLY A 180 -5.40 5.32 2.92
CA GLY A 180 -6.20 4.13 2.59
C GLY A 180 -7.68 4.21 2.97
N SER A 181 -7.96 4.48 4.24
CA SER A 181 -9.32 4.53 4.79
C SER A 181 -9.95 5.94 4.81
N ALA A 182 -9.36 6.92 4.13
CA ALA A 182 -9.66 8.34 4.33
C ALA A 182 -10.93 8.85 3.61
N THR A 183 -12.07 8.21 3.87
CA THR A 183 -13.39 8.78 3.56
C THR A 183 -14.13 9.14 4.84
N TYR A 184 -14.94 10.20 4.83
CA TYR A 184 -15.68 10.64 6.01
C TYR A 184 -16.52 9.51 6.62
N ALA A 185 -17.27 8.79 5.78
CA ALA A 185 -18.11 7.67 6.21
C ALA A 185 -17.30 6.54 6.88
N THR A 186 -16.17 6.14 6.27
CA THR A 186 -15.31 5.08 6.81
C THR A 186 -14.68 5.50 8.13
N ARG A 187 -14.06 6.70 8.18
CA ARG A 187 -13.43 7.20 9.41
C ARG A 187 -14.42 7.38 10.55
N SER A 188 -15.64 7.83 10.27
CA SER A 188 -16.71 7.93 11.28
C SER A 188 -17.11 6.56 11.81
N THR A 189 -17.32 5.57 10.94
CA THR A 189 -17.69 4.20 11.35
C THR A 189 -16.57 3.53 12.15
N MET A 190 -15.31 3.71 11.73
CA MET A 190 -14.13 3.26 12.49
C MET A 190 -14.08 3.87 13.89
N SER A 191 -14.35 5.18 14.00
CA SER A 191 -14.37 5.89 15.28
C SER A 191 -15.42 5.31 16.24
N VAL A 192 -16.63 5.08 15.75
CA VAL A 192 -17.72 4.47 16.52
C VAL A 192 -17.34 3.07 16.99
N LEU A 193 -16.79 2.22 16.10
CA LEU A 193 -16.36 0.88 16.48
C LEU A 193 -15.27 0.91 17.56
N ALA A 194 -14.27 1.79 17.41
CA ALA A 194 -13.19 1.92 18.38
C ALA A 194 -13.72 2.28 19.79
N VAL A 195 -14.65 3.23 19.86
CA VAL A 195 -15.30 3.62 21.12
C VAL A 195 -16.11 2.45 21.69
N ASN A 196 -16.89 1.76 20.86
CA ASN A 196 -17.71 0.64 21.33
C ASN A 196 -16.85 -0.53 21.85
N ASN A 197 -15.75 -0.86 21.17
CA ASN A 197 -14.78 -1.85 21.65
C ASN A 197 -14.19 -1.46 23.01
N LEU A 198 -13.77 -0.20 23.16
CA LEU A 198 -13.23 0.30 24.43
C LEU A 198 -14.25 0.21 25.56
N LEU A 199 -15.49 0.68 25.33
CA LEU A 199 -16.55 0.68 26.33
C LEU A 199 -16.96 -0.75 26.74
N ALA A 200 -17.10 -1.66 25.77
CA ALA A 200 -17.40 -3.07 26.06
C ALA A 200 -16.27 -3.74 26.85
N GLY A 201 -15.01 -3.45 26.48
CA GLY A 201 -13.83 -3.89 27.22
C GLY A 201 -13.84 -3.48 28.69
N LEU A 202 -14.11 -2.19 28.95
CA LEU A 202 -14.17 -1.63 30.31
C LEU A 202 -15.30 -2.21 31.16
N LYS A 203 -16.41 -2.60 30.54
CA LYS A 203 -17.57 -3.21 31.22
C LYS A 203 -17.46 -4.72 31.41
N GLY A 204 -16.44 -5.37 30.82
CA GLY A 204 -16.36 -6.84 30.79
C GLY A 204 -17.38 -7.49 29.84
N GLU A 205 -17.93 -6.72 28.91
CA GLU A 205 -18.88 -7.18 27.89
C GLU A 205 -18.14 -7.71 26.64
N SER A 206 -18.85 -8.41 25.75
CA SER A 206 -18.30 -8.82 24.45
C SER A 206 -18.03 -7.58 23.59
N MET A 207 -16.81 -7.44 23.06
CA MET A 207 -16.49 -6.34 22.14
C MET A 207 -17.10 -6.65 20.76
N PRO A 208 -17.64 -5.65 20.05
CA PRO A 208 -18.11 -5.85 18.68
C PRO A 208 -17.03 -6.39 17.73
N SER A 209 -15.76 -6.03 17.96
CA SER A 209 -14.62 -6.57 17.24
C SER A 209 -13.42 -6.73 18.17
N GLU A 210 -13.21 -7.97 18.64
CA GLU A 210 -12.10 -8.34 19.51
C GLU A 210 -11.01 -9.07 18.72
N LEU A 211 -9.75 -8.69 18.95
CA LEU A 211 -8.59 -9.46 18.55
C LEU A 211 -8.31 -10.49 19.65
N HIS A 212 -8.46 -11.78 19.32
CA HIS A 212 -8.15 -12.87 20.23
C HIS A 212 -6.64 -13.17 20.20
N LEU A 213 -5.98 -12.98 21.36
CA LEU A 213 -4.53 -13.12 21.53
C LEU A 213 -4.10 -14.50 22.04
#